data_AF-A0AAW4L1W9-F1
#
_entry.id   AF-A0AAW4L1W9-F1
#
_cell.length_a   1.000
_cell.length_b   1.000
_cell.length_c   1.000
_cell.angle_alpha   90.00
_cell.angle_beta   90.00
_cell.angle_gamma   90.00
#
_symmetry.space_group_name_H-M   'P 1'
#
loop_
_entity.id
_entity.type
_entity.pdbx_description
1 polymer ?
#
loop_
_entity_poly.entity_id
_entity_poly.type
_entity_poly.pdbx_seq_one_letter_code
_entity_poly.pdbx_strand_id
1 'polypeptide(L)' 'VCLPERRERYRQSAEAIVEALVLRYQTPVGASDSRPVGILTHGCFNRKLGVAMENELIWGDYFLFEALLVLDGRLASERV' A
#
# COMPACT_ATOMS: atom_id res chain seq x y z
N VAL A 1 -14.93 -17.63 14.13
CA VAL A 1 -13.65 -17.87 14.85
C VAL A 1 -12.51 -17.84 13.84
N CYS A 2 -11.60 -16.86 13.93
CA CYS A 2 -10.38 -16.89 13.14
C CYS A 2 -9.38 -17.82 13.85
N LEU A 3 -8.99 -18.92 13.21
CA LEU A 3 -7.99 -19.83 13.77
C LEU A 3 -6.64 -19.10 13.84
N PRO A 4 -5.83 -19.27 14.91
CA PRO A 4 -4.57 -18.55 15.11
C PRO A 4 -3.63 -18.60 13.89
N GLU A 5 -3.51 -19.76 13.25
CA GLU A 5 -2.70 -19.96 12.04
C GLU A 5 -3.15 -19.09 10.86
N ARG A 6 -4.46 -18.87 10.72
CA ARG A 6 -5.01 -17.99 9.67
C ARG A 6 -4.67 -16.53 9.95
N ARG A 7 -4.78 -16.10 11.22
CA ARG A 7 -4.42 -14.74 11.64
C ARG A 7 -2.96 -14.45 11.30
N GLU A 8 -2.07 -15.37 11.67
CA GLU A 8 -0.63 -15.19 11.44
C GLU A 8 -0.29 -15.15 9.94
N ARG A 9 -0.90 -16.03 9.15
CA ARG A 9 -0.71 -16.01 7.69
C ARG A 9 -1.18 -14.70 7.05
N TYR A 10 -2.31 -14.16 7.49
CA TYR A 10 -2.79 -12.86 6.99
C TYR A 10 -1.85 -11.72 7.40
N ARG A 11 -1.35 -11.74 8.64
CA ARG A 11 -0.37 -10.76 9.12
C ARG A 11 0.90 -10.77 8.26
N GLN A 12 1.48 -11.94 8.03
CA GLN A 12 2.68 -12.10 7.20
C GLN A 12 2.45 -11.62 5.76
N SER A 13 1.28 -11.94 5.19
CA SER A 13 0.92 -11.49 3.84
C SER A 13 0.76 -9.97 3.77
N ALA A 14 0.12 -9.36 4.78
CA ALA A 14 -0.08 -7.92 4.85
C ALA A 14 1.26 -7.18 4.98
N GLU A 15 2.16 -7.65 5.84
CA GLU A 15 3.51 -7.10 6.00
C GLU A 15 4.30 -7.18 4.70
N ALA A 16 4.28 -8.32 4.01
CA ALA A 16 4.95 -8.50 2.73
C ALA A 16 4.37 -7.60 1.61
N ILE A 17 3.06 -7.36 1.62
CA ILE A 17 2.41 -6.42 0.68
C ILE A 17 2.83 -4.99 0.97
N VAL A 18 2.80 -4.54 2.24
CA VAL A 18 3.20 -3.17 2.59
C VAL A 18 4.66 -2.93 2.29
N GLU A 19 5.55 -3.87 2.65
CA GLU A 19 6.97 -3.81 2.31
C GLU A 19 7.17 -3.70 0.79
N ALA A 20 6.46 -4.51 0.01
CA ALA A 20 6.51 -4.44 -1.45
C ALA A 20 6.12 -3.07 -1.98
N LEU A 21 5.01 -2.50 -1.48
CA LEU A 21 4.49 -1.20 -1.90
C LEU A 21 5.48 -0.07 -1.56
N VAL A 22 6.02 -0.05 -0.35
CA VAL A 22 6.97 0.98 0.10
C VAL A 22 8.29 0.89 -0.66
N LEU A 23 8.88 -0.30 -0.79
CA LEU A 23 10.22 -0.44 -1.37
C LEU A 23 10.26 -0.35 -2.89
N ARG A 24 9.15 -0.67 -3.58
CA ARG A 24 9.15 -0.81 -5.05
C ARG A 24 8.20 0.12 -5.77
N TYR A 25 7.19 0.65 -5.08
CA TYR A 25 6.12 1.42 -5.72
C TYR A 25 5.94 2.82 -5.13
N GLN A 26 6.50 3.11 -3.96
CA GLN A 26 6.51 4.45 -3.40
C GLN A 26 7.71 5.24 -3.92
N THR A 27 7.47 6.49 -4.32
CA THR A 27 8.56 7.37 -4.75
C THR A 27 9.45 7.76 -3.58
N PRO A 28 10.77 7.91 -3.81
CA PRO A 28 11.45 7.70 -5.08
C PRO A 28 11.70 6.22 -5.40
N VAL A 29 11.34 5.77 -6.62
CA VAL A 29 11.53 4.37 -7.05
C VAL A 29 12.93 4.07 -7.62
N GLY A 30 13.92 4.90 -7.25
CA GLY A 30 15.31 4.77 -7.69
C GLY A 30 16.06 6.10 -7.59
N ALA A 31 17.39 6.06 -7.76
CA ALA A 31 18.26 7.23 -7.58
C ALA A 31 18.00 8.38 -8.57
N SER A 32 17.38 8.09 -9.72
CA SER A 32 17.04 9.08 -10.75
C SER A 32 15.61 9.61 -10.64
N ASP A 33 14.80 9.10 -9.71
CA ASP A 33 13.42 9.56 -9.53
C ASP A 33 13.41 10.88 -8.76
N SER A 34 13.04 11.96 -9.45
CA SER A 34 13.00 13.32 -8.89
C SER A 34 11.62 13.70 -8.34
N ARG A 35 10.65 12.78 -8.33
CA ARG A 35 9.31 13.05 -7.79
C ARG A 35 9.36 13.20 -6.25
N PRO A 36 8.42 13.94 -5.64
CA PRO A 36 8.31 14.02 -4.20
C PRO A 36 8.22 12.64 -3.54
N VAL A 37 8.72 12.53 -2.30
CA VAL A 37 8.62 11.29 -1.52
C VAL A 37 7.15 10.99 -1.21
N GLY A 38 6.76 9.72 -1.31
CA GLY A 38 5.49 9.25 -0.76
C GLY A 38 4.40 8.88 -1.77
N ILE A 39 4.59 9.18 -3.05
CA ILE A 39 3.60 8.91 -4.11
C ILE A 39 3.54 7.40 -4.36
N LEU A 40 2.37 6.78 -4.18
CA LEU A 40 2.18 5.39 -4.58
C LEU A 40 1.91 5.28 -6.08
N THR A 41 2.89 4.74 -6.81
CA THR A 41 2.89 4.68 -8.27
C THR A 41 2.19 3.44 -8.82
N HIS A 42 2.02 3.39 -10.14
CA HIS A 42 1.44 2.25 -10.88
C HIS A 42 -0.02 1.90 -10.52
N GLY A 43 -0.77 2.84 -9.98
CA GLY A 43 -2.21 2.72 -9.81
C GLY A 43 -2.95 2.76 -11.16
N CYS A 44 -4.06 2.03 -11.26
CA CYS A 44 -4.94 2.01 -12.43
C CYS A 44 -6.39 2.29 -12.02
N PHE A 45 -6.93 3.45 -12.41
CA PHE A 45 -8.31 3.83 -12.11
C PHE A 45 -9.31 3.11 -13.02
N ASN A 46 -9.21 3.29 -14.34
CA ASN A 46 -10.18 2.73 -15.27
C ASN A 46 -9.54 2.19 -16.54
N ARG A 47 -9.20 0.89 -16.51
CA ARG A 47 -8.61 0.16 -17.64
C ARG A 47 -9.48 0.09 -18.87
N LYS A 48 -10.79 0.01 -18.71
CA LYS A 48 -11.72 -0.11 -19.85
C LYS A 48 -11.81 1.19 -20.64
N LEU A 49 -11.74 2.34 -19.94
CA LEU A 49 -11.80 3.66 -20.57
C LEU A 49 -10.42 4.26 -20.86
N GLY A 50 -9.34 3.58 -20.48
CA GLY A 50 -7.96 4.08 -20.66
C GLY A 50 -7.64 5.32 -19.80
N VAL A 51 -8.34 5.52 -18.68
CA VAL A 51 -8.18 6.70 -17.83
C VAL A 51 -7.33 6.36 -16.61
N ALA A 52 -6.29 7.17 -16.38
CA ALA A 52 -5.38 7.10 -15.24
C ALA A 52 -4.85 5.67 -15.00
N MET A 53 -4.08 5.17 -15.96
CA MET A 53 -3.67 3.77 -16.10
C MET A 53 -2.40 3.39 -15.33
N GLU A 54 -1.56 4.38 -15.04
CA GLU A 54 -0.28 4.24 -14.32
C GLU A 54 -0.05 5.54 -13.52
N ASN A 55 -0.98 5.83 -12.62
CA ASN A 55 -1.05 7.10 -11.91
C ASN A 55 -1.04 6.87 -10.40
N GLU A 56 -0.70 7.93 -9.66
CA GLU A 56 -1.07 8.04 -8.25
C GLU A 56 -2.59 8.03 -8.12
N LEU A 57 -3.09 7.28 -7.14
CA LEU A 57 -4.50 7.19 -6.85
C LEU A 57 -4.69 7.44 -5.36
N ILE A 58 -5.42 8.50 -5.02
CA ILE A 58 -5.55 8.98 -3.63
C ILE A 58 -6.05 7.90 -2.65
N TRP A 59 -6.89 6.97 -3.10
CA TRP A 59 -7.34 5.85 -2.28
C TRP A 59 -6.22 4.84 -2.01
N GLY A 60 -5.31 4.64 -2.97
CA GLY A 60 -4.11 3.82 -2.78
C GLY A 60 -3.21 4.40 -1.70
N ASP A 61 -2.96 5.71 -1.73
CA ASP A 61 -2.16 6.40 -0.72
C ASP A 61 -2.83 6.33 0.66
N TYR A 62 -4.15 6.56 0.71
CA TYR A 62 -4.93 6.44 1.94
C TYR A 62 -4.78 5.05 2.58
N PHE A 63 -5.04 3.98 1.83
CA PHE A 63 -4.99 2.62 2.37
C PHE A 63 -3.56 2.17 2.71
N LEU A 64 -2.55 2.62 1.97
CA LEU A 64 -1.16 2.37 2.34
C LEU A 64 -0.81 3.08 3.65
N PHE A 65 -1.19 4.35 3.81
CA PHE A 65 -0.95 5.09 5.05
C PHE A 65 -1.70 4.48 6.24
N GLU A 66 -2.95 4.07 6.05
CA GLU A 66 -3.73 3.37 7.06
C GLU A 66 -3.09 2.04 7.48
N ALA A 67 -2.61 1.24 6.53
CA ALA A 67 -1.89 0.01 6.81
C ALA A 67 -0.58 0.25 7.57
N LEU A 68 0.16 1.31 7.22
CA LEU A 68 1.36 1.72 7.94
C LEU A 68 1.05 2.15 9.38
N LEU A 69 -0.05 2.87 9.61
CA LEU A 69 -0.49 3.23 10.98
C LEU A 69 -0.89 2.00 11.80
N VAL A 70 -1.46 0.97 11.17
CA VAL A 70 -1.73 -0.31 11.84
C VAL A 70 -0.44 -1.03 12.21
N LEU A 71 0.53 -1.12 11.29
CA LEU A 71 1.82 -1.77 11.56
C LEU A 71 2.66 -1.02 12.61
N ASP A 72 2.56 0.32 12.63
CA ASP A 72 3.18 1.19 13.65
C ASP A 72 2.45 1.14 15.00
N GLY A 73 1.31 0.44 15.10
CA GLY A 73 0.51 0.32 16.32
C GLY A 73 -0.27 1.58 16.71
N ARG A 74 -0.34 2.58 15.82
CA ARG A 74 -1.11 3.82 16.02
C ARG A 74 -2.59 3.66 15.69
N LEU A 75 -2.94 2.63 14.93
CA LEU A 75 -4.31 2.24 14.61
C LEU A 75 -4.52 0.75 14.92
N ALA A 76 -5.64 0.40 15.53
CA ALA A 76 -5.99 -1.00 15.76
C ALA A 76 -6.61 -1.60 14.50
N SER A 77 -6.13 -2.77 14.07
CA SER A 77 -6.61 -3.46 12.86
C SER A 77 -8.11 -3.77 12.88
N GLU A 78 -8.71 -3.88 14.06
CA GLU A 78 -10.14 -4.12 14.26
C GLU A 78 -11.02 -2.87 14.01
N ARG A 79 -10.39 -1.71 13.81
CA ARG A 79 -11.07 -0.42 13.60
C ARG A 79 -11.07 0.01 12.13
N VAL A 80 -10.67 -0.89 11.24
CA VAL A 80 -10.47 -0.66 9.80
C VAL A 80 -11.25 -1.68 9.00
#